data_AF-A0A2W6U6Q6-F1
#
_entry.id   AF-A0A2W6U6Q6-F1
#
_cell.length_a   1.000
_cell.length_b   1.000
_cell.length_c   1.000
_cell.angle_alpha   90.00
_cell.angle_beta   90.00
_cell.angle_gamma   90.00
#
_symmetry.space_group_name_H-M   'P 1'
#
loop_
_entity.id
_entity.type
_entity.pdbx_description
1 polymer ?
#
loop_
_entity_poly.entity_id
_entity_poly.type
_entity_poly.pdbx_seq_one_letter_code
_entity_poly.pdbx_strand_id
1 'polypeptide(L)'
;KRQTLFFSATMPAEIQKLADSILNNPVKVEVTPVSSTAETIKQSVYFVEREDKLNLLTHILKNDISDYHEDTISSSGYVLSSLEASLWCFLNSESHAEAVLKAVNLGEDTDTTGAITGGIAGIYYGFENIPQEWISVLARKEDIENLCIKLETQLMK
;
A
#
# COMPACT_ATOMS: atom_id res chain seq x y z
N LYS A 1 -16.18 -17.58 -2.91
CA LYS A 1 -16.58 -16.43 -3.77
C LYS A 1 -15.46 -15.40 -3.69
N ARG A 2 -14.83 -15.01 -4.81
CA ARG A 2 -13.72 -14.04 -4.81
C ARG A 2 -14.25 -12.65 -4.50
N GLN A 3 -13.67 -11.96 -3.54
CA GLN A 3 -13.89 -10.54 -3.32
C GLN A 3 -12.69 -9.76 -3.89
N THR A 4 -12.97 -8.66 -4.58
CA THR A 4 -11.95 -7.77 -5.16
C THR A 4 -12.11 -6.41 -4.50
N LEU A 5 -11.04 -5.91 -3.87
CA LEU A 5 -10.98 -4.54 -3.37
C LEU A 5 -10.13 -3.69 -4.30
N PHE A 6 -10.53 -2.43 -4.51
CA PHE A 6 -9.79 -1.45 -5.29
C PHE A 6 -9.53 -0.22 -4.42
N PHE A 7 -8.25 0.14 -4.26
CA PHE A 7 -7.83 1.28 -3.45
C PHE A 7 -7.27 2.37 -4.36
N SER A 8 -7.68 3.62 -4.13
CA SER A 8 -7.08 4.77 -4.80
C SER A 8 -7.12 6.01 -3.92
N ALA A 9 -6.02 6.76 -3.92
CA ALA A 9 -5.90 8.03 -3.21
C ALA A 9 -6.75 9.15 -3.85
N THR A 10 -7.03 9.04 -5.16
CA THR A 10 -7.87 9.98 -5.90
C THR A 10 -8.81 9.21 -6.82
N MET A 11 -9.96 9.78 -7.17
CA MET A 11 -10.94 9.12 -8.04
C MET A 11 -11.26 9.97 -9.27
N PRO A 12 -10.28 10.28 -10.15
CA PRO A 12 -10.56 10.95 -11.42
C PRO A 12 -11.37 10.04 -12.35
N ALA A 13 -12.00 10.63 -13.37
CA ALA A 13 -12.92 9.91 -14.27
C ALA A 13 -12.32 8.64 -14.90
N GLU A 14 -11.01 8.64 -15.23
CA GLU A 14 -10.34 7.48 -15.80
C GLU A 14 -10.18 6.32 -14.79
N ILE A 15 -9.93 6.62 -13.52
CA ILE A 15 -9.85 5.60 -12.46
C ILE A 15 -11.25 5.06 -12.14
N GLN A 16 -12.29 5.91 -12.17
CA GLN A 16 -13.67 5.46 -12.03
C GLN A 16 -14.06 4.48 -13.15
N LYS A 17 -13.76 4.82 -14.42
CA LYS A 17 -13.99 3.92 -15.56
C LYS A 17 -13.27 2.58 -15.38
N LEU A 18 -12.03 2.61 -14.89
CA LEU A 18 -11.27 1.39 -14.62
C LEU A 18 -11.94 0.56 -13.53
N ALA A 19 -12.33 1.17 -12.41
CA ALA A 19 -13.03 0.50 -11.31
C ALA A 19 -14.35 -0.14 -11.80
N ASP A 20 -15.13 0.58 -12.60
CA ASP A 20 -16.38 0.07 -13.19
C ASP A 20 -16.15 -1.11 -14.14
N SER A 21 -14.97 -1.21 -14.77
CA SER A 21 -14.64 -2.32 -15.66
C SER A 21 -14.19 -3.60 -14.94
N ILE A 22 -13.66 -3.48 -13.71
CA ILE A 22 -13.06 -4.62 -12.97
C ILE A 22 -13.89 -5.07 -11.76
N LEU A 23 -14.74 -4.20 -11.22
CA LEU A 23 -15.56 -4.47 -10.05
C LEU A 23 -17.00 -4.79 -10.47
N ASN A 24 -17.66 -5.69 -9.74
CA ASN A 24 -19.06 -6.04 -9.96
C ASN A 24 -19.90 -5.53 -8.79
N ASN A 25 -20.83 -4.60 -9.06
CA ASN A 25 -21.67 -3.92 -8.07
C ASN A 25 -20.87 -3.42 -6.84
N PRO A 26 -19.88 -2.54 -7.04
CA PRO A 26 -18.96 -2.16 -5.98
C PRO A 26 -19.65 -1.34 -4.89
N VAL A 27 -19.29 -1.62 -3.64
CA VAL A 27 -19.56 -0.68 -2.54
C VAL A 27 -18.43 0.34 -2.49
N LYS A 28 -18.78 1.62 -2.59
CA LYS A 28 -17.83 2.73 -2.46
C LYS A 28 -17.75 3.21 -1.01
N VAL A 29 -16.54 3.25 -0.47
CA VAL A 29 -16.21 3.85 0.83
C VAL A 29 -15.20 4.96 0.57
N GLU A 30 -15.53 6.20 0.95
CA GLU A 30 -14.65 7.36 0.77
C GLU A 30 -14.56 8.19 2.05
N VAL A 31 -13.38 8.78 2.27
CA VAL A 31 -13.13 9.75 3.32
C VAL A 31 -13.02 11.11 2.65
N THR A 32 -13.79 12.09 3.09
CA THR A 32 -13.50 13.49 2.79
C THR A 32 -12.79 14.13 3.97
N PRO A 33 -11.52 14.50 3.82
CA PRO A 33 -10.98 15.61 4.58
C PRO A 33 -10.47 16.68 3.61
N VAL A 34 -11.01 17.90 3.72
CA VAL A 34 -10.30 19.10 3.27
C VAL A 34 -9.23 19.37 4.32
N SER A 35 -7.98 19.04 4.01
CA SER A 35 -6.85 19.77 4.56
C SER A 35 -5.73 19.75 3.54
N SER A 36 -5.22 20.93 3.22
CA SER A 36 -3.98 21.14 2.48
C SER A 36 -2.93 20.09 2.85
N THR A 37 -2.23 19.56 1.84
CA THR A 37 -1.01 18.75 2.03
C THR A 37 -0.16 19.40 3.12
N ALA A 38 0.23 18.64 4.14
CA ALA A 38 1.10 19.15 5.20
C ALA A 38 2.30 19.87 4.55
N GLU A 39 2.57 21.11 4.96
CA GLU A 39 3.57 21.99 4.31
C GLU A 39 4.99 21.39 4.29
N THR A 40 5.22 20.34 5.08
CA THR A 40 6.47 19.58 5.17
C THR A 40 6.65 18.52 4.08
N ILE A 41 5.65 18.26 3.22
CA ILE A 41 5.75 17.24 2.16
C ILE A 41 6.50 17.83 0.95
N LYS A 42 7.70 17.31 0.69
CA LYS A 42 8.42 17.58 -0.57
C LYS A 42 7.75 16.79 -1.69
N GLN A 43 7.22 17.50 -2.68
CA GLN A 43 6.60 16.88 -3.85
C GLN A 43 7.62 16.76 -4.98
N SER A 44 7.73 15.56 -5.56
CA SER A 44 8.56 15.28 -6.73
C SER A 44 7.74 14.59 -7.81
N VAL A 45 8.00 14.93 -9.08
CA VAL A 45 7.37 14.28 -10.26
C VAL A 45 8.41 13.39 -10.93
N TYR A 46 8.15 12.09 -10.97
CA TYR A 46 8.96 11.12 -11.69
C TYR A 46 8.27 10.75 -13.01
N PHE A 47 8.92 11.07 -14.13
CA PHE A 47 8.48 10.59 -15.44
C PHE A 47 8.86 9.12 -15.57
N VAL A 48 7.91 8.30 -15.99
CA VAL A 48 8.11 6.86 -16.17
C VAL A 48 7.73 6.50 -17.59
N GLU A 49 8.68 5.95 -18.33
CA GLU A 49 8.41 5.37 -19.63
C GLU A 49 7.53 4.13 -19.50
N ARG A 50 6.52 4.01 -20.36
CA ARG A 50 5.52 2.94 -20.28
C ARG A 50 6.14 1.55 -20.42
N GLU A 51 7.26 1.44 -21.13
CA GLU A 51 7.96 0.19 -21.39
C GLU A 51 8.62 -0.37 -20.12
N ASP A 52 9.16 0.50 -19.26
CA ASP A 52 9.81 0.09 -18.01
C ASP A 52 8.82 -0.52 -17.01
N LYS A 53 7.55 -0.05 -17.04
CA LYS A 53 6.46 -0.58 -16.21
C LYS A 53 6.21 -2.06 -16.44
N LEU A 54 6.14 -2.45 -17.70
CA LEU A 54 5.79 -3.81 -18.07
C LEU A 54 6.97 -4.77 -17.85
N ASN A 55 8.20 -4.29 -18.06
CA ASN A 55 9.40 -5.06 -17.86
C ASN A 55 9.62 -5.40 -16.38
N LEU A 56 9.53 -4.43 -15.46
CA LEU A 56 9.72 -4.75 -14.03
C LEU A 56 8.56 -5.55 -13.46
N LEU A 57 7.31 -5.29 -13.88
CA LEU A 57 6.20 -6.14 -13.44
C LEU A 57 6.42 -7.60 -13.89
N THR A 58 6.89 -7.80 -15.13
CA THR A 58 7.26 -9.13 -15.62
C THR A 58 8.40 -9.75 -14.80
N HIS A 59 9.37 -8.93 -14.38
CA HIS A 59 10.47 -9.35 -13.53
C HIS A 59 9.99 -9.83 -12.15
N ILE A 60 9.19 -9.02 -11.45
CA ILE A 60 8.60 -9.35 -10.15
C ILE A 60 7.76 -10.63 -10.22
N LEU A 61 7.01 -10.83 -11.31
CA LEU A 61 6.13 -11.99 -11.45
C LEU A 61 6.86 -13.29 -11.84
N LYS A 62 8.04 -13.19 -12.46
CA LYS A 62 8.77 -14.36 -12.98
C LYS A 62 9.91 -14.82 -12.09
N ASN A 63 10.46 -13.92 -11.27
CA ASN A 63 11.57 -14.23 -10.40
C ASN A 63 11.10 -14.37 -8.96
N ASP A 64 11.81 -15.17 -8.19
CA ASP A 64 11.65 -15.18 -6.75
C ASP A 64 12.43 -13.99 -6.18
N ILE A 65 11.73 -12.88 -5.99
CA ILE A 65 12.35 -11.66 -5.47
C ILE A 65 12.79 -11.83 -4.02
N SER A 66 12.29 -12.82 -3.25
CA SER A 66 12.71 -12.98 -1.85
C SER A 66 14.20 -13.27 -1.73
N ASP A 67 14.80 -13.89 -2.74
CA ASP A 67 16.23 -14.27 -2.76
C ASP A 67 17.17 -13.09 -3.06
N TYR A 68 16.63 -11.91 -3.37
CA TYR A 68 17.45 -10.76 -3.71
C TYR A 68 18.14 -10.19 -2.48
N HIS A 69 19.37 -9.74 -2.66
CA HIS A 69 20.14 -9.12 -1.59
C HIS A 69 19.62 -7.70 -1.33
N GLU A 70 19.58 -7.29 -0.08
CA GLU A 70 18.94 -6.03 0.36
C GLU A 70 19.50 -4.79 -0.36
N ASP A 71 20.80 -4.76 -0.67
CA ASP A 71 21.47 -3.66 -1.37
C ASP A 71 21.04 -3.49 -2.85
N THR A 72 20.36 -4.48 -3.41
CA THR A 72 19.80 -4.43 -4.76
C THR A 72 18.37 -3.90 -4.80
N ILE A 73 17.74 -3.76 -3.63
CA ILE A 73 16.35 -3.31 -3.51
C ILE A 73 16.31 -1.79 -3.49
N SER A 74 15.65 -1.20 -4.49
CA SER A 74 15.36 0.23 -4.51
C SER A 74 13.99 0.49 -3.90
N SER A 75 13.93 1.33 -2.87
CA SER A 75 12.70 1.85 -2.24
C SER A 75 12.40 3.29 -2.67
N SER A 76 12.78 3.66 -3.90
CA SER A 76 12.53 5.00 -4.43
C SER A 76 11.03 5.27 -4.63
N GLY A 77 10.67 6.55 -4.82
CA GLY A 77 9.30 6.97 -5.14
C GLY A 77 8.79 6.52 -6.52
N TYR A 78 9.57 5.69 -7.22
CA TYR A 78 9.11 5.03 -8.42
C TYR A 78 8.13 3.91 -8.06
N VAL A 79 6.90 3.95 -8.60
CA VAL A 79 5.79 3.00 -8.32
C VAL A 79 6.19 1.52 -8.36
N LEU A 80 7.15 1.20 -9.20
CA LEU A 80 7.62 -0.14 -9.44
C LEU A 80 8.67 -0.58 -8.42
N SER A 81 9.60 0.32 -8.10
CA SER A 81 10.56 0.17 -7.00
C SER A 81 9.83 0.02 -5.67
N SER A 82 8.86 0.89 -5.37
CA SER A 82 8.09 0.80 -4.14
C SER A 82 7.26 -0.49 -4.03
N LEU A 83 6.73 -1.00 -5.15
CA LEU A 83 6.04 -2.30 -5.18
C LEU A 83 7.00 -3.47 -4.93
N GLU A 84 8.13 -3.50 -5.64
CA GLU A 84 9.16 -4.54 -5.47
C GLU A 84 9.71 -4.56 -4.05
N ALA A 85 10.12 -3.39 -3.54
CA ALA A 85 10.61 -3.24 -2.18
C ALA A 85 9.58 -3.69 -1.15
N SER A 86 8.31 -3.32 -1.31
CA SER A 86 7.26 -3.70 -0.36
C SER A 86 7.02 -5.21 -0.33
N LEU A 87 7.00 -5.85 -1.50
CA LEU A 87 6.86 -7.30 -1.61
C LEU A 87 8.10 -8.01 -1.05
N TRP A 88 9.29 -7.50 -1.35
CA TRP A 88 10.55 -8.04 -0.82
C TRP A 88 10.58 -7.97 0.71
N CYS A 89 10.23 -6.82 1.30
CA CYS A 89 10.15 -6.66 2.75
C CYS A 89 9.15 -7.63 3.38
N PHE A 90 7.97 -7.78 2.77
CA PHE A 90 6.94 -8.70 3.25
C PHE A 90 7.39 -10.16 3.18
N LEU A 91 7.96 -10.59 2.05
CA LEU A 91 8.40 -11.98 1.84
C LEU A 91 9.60 -12.36 2.72
N ASN A 92 10.44 -11.38 3.08
CA ASN A 92 11.60 -11.56 3.95
C ASN A 92 11.32 -11.25 5.42
N SER A 93 10.06 -11.31 5.88
CA SER A 93 9.71 -11.04 7.27
C SER A 93 8.76 -12.10 7.82
N GLU A 94 8.79 -12.29 9.14
CA GLU A 94 7.93 -13.25 9.83
C GLU A 94 6.82 -12.60 10.66
N SER A 95 6.80 -11.26 10.74
CA SER A 95 5.78 -10.51 11.48
C SER A 95 5.45 -9.17 10.82
N HIS A 96 4.28 -8.61 11.16
CA HIS A 96 3.89 -7.27 10.72
C HIS A 96 4.92 -6.22 11.13
N ALA A 97 5.39 -6.27 12.37
CA ALA A 97 6.35 -5.29 12.88
C ALA A 97 7.68 -5.37 12.12
N GLU A 98 8.18 -6.58 11.87
CA GLU A 98 9.42 -6.78 11.11
C GLU A 98 9.28 -6.27 9.68
N ALA A 99 8.18 -6.61 8.99
CA ALA A 99 7.96 -6.18 7.60
C ALA A 99 7.94 -4.65 7.48
N VAL A 100 7.20 -3.97 8.34
CA VAL A 100 7.10 -2.50 8.33
C VAL A 100 8.44 -1.86 8.71
N LEU A 101 9.13 -2.36 9.73
CA LEU A 101 10.45 -1.83 10.10
C LEU A 101 11.47 -2.03 8.99
N LYS A 102 11.44 -3.17 8.30
CA LYS A 102 12.31 -3.45 7.14
C LYS A 102 12.05 -2.46 6.02
N ALA A 103 10.78 -2.21 5.67
CA ALA A 103 10.39 -1.23 4.67
C ALA A 103 10.84 0.20 5.01
N VAL A 104 10.74 0.61 6.28
CA VAL A 104 11.19 1.93 6.73
C VAL A 104 12.72 2.03 6.70
N ASN A 105 13.43 0.96 7.06
CA ASN A 105 14.90 0.93 7.10
C ASN A 105 15.56 0.89 5.72
N LEU A 106 14.85 0.44 4.66
CA LEU A 106 15.33 0.60 3.28
C LEU A 106 15.56 2.07 2.89
N GLY A 107 14.85 3.00 3.53
CA GLY A 107 15.04 4.43 3.30
C GLY A 107 14.36 4.94 2.02
N GLU A 108 14.84 6.07 1.51
CA GLU A 108 14.28 6.81 0.37
C GLU A 108 12.80 7.18 0.54
N ASP A 109 11.86 6.44 -0.06
CA ASP A 109 10.41 6.69 -0.02
C ASP A 109 9.73 5.83 1.06
N THR A 110 10.10 6.11 2.32
CA THR A 110 9.72 5.30 3.49
C THR A 110 8.22 5.32 3.79
N ASP A 111 7.52 6.41 3.46
CA ASP A 111 6.09 6.57 3.67
C ASP A 111 5.28 5.70 2.71
N THR A 112 5.58 5.74 1.41
CA THR A 112 4.93 4.90 0.40
C THR A 112 5.23 3.42 0.63
N THR A 113 6.51 3.07 0.77
CA THR A 113 6.95 1.66 0.92
C THR A 113 6.43 1.06 2.23
N GLY A 114 6.50 1.84 3.31
CA GLY A 114 5.95 1.46 4.62
C GLY A 114 4.43 1.27 4.59
N ALA A 115 3.68 2.14 3.92
CA ALA A 115 2.23 2.04 3.81
C ALA A 115 1.79 0.81 3.00
N ILE A 116 2.44 0.53 1.87
CA ILE A 116 2.12 -0.65 1.04
C ILE A 116 2.48 -1.93 1.80
N THR A 117 3.67 -2.00 2.39
CA THR A 117 4.14 -3.15 3.16
C THR A 117 3.23 -3.43 4.36
N GLY A 118 2.90 -2.39 5.15
CA GLY A 118 2.01 -2.51 6.29
C GLY A 118 0.59 -2.95 5.90
N GLY A 119 0.08 -2.48 4.76
CA GLY A 119 -1.21 -2.93 4.23
C GLY A 119 -1.23 -4.43 3.91
N ILE A 120 -0.22 -4.93 3.18
CA ILE A 120 -0.12 -6.36 2.82
C ILE A 120 0.12 -7.21 4.07
N ALA A 121 1.05 -6.80 4.92
CA ALA A 121 1.37 -7.48 6.16
C ALA A 121 0.17 -7.51 7.12
N GLY A 122 -0.62 -6.43 7.20
CA GLY A 122 -1.80 -6.37 8.06
C GLY A 122 -2.92 -7.31 7.58
N ILE A 123 -3.08 -7.49 6.26
CA ILE A 123 -4.00 -8.48 5.70
C ILE A 123 -3.55 -9.91 6.03
N TYR A 124 -2.24 -10.18 5.94
CA TYR A 124 -1.70 -11.53 6.10
C TYR A 124 -1.57 -11.95 7.57
N TYR A 125 -0.96 -11.11 8.41
CA TYR A 125 -0.73 -11.39 9.82
C TYR A 125 -1.93 -11.05 10.71
N GLY A 126 -2.91 -10.26 10.23
CA GLY A 126 -4.07 -9.87 11.02
C GLY A 126 -3.83 -8.61 11.87
N PHE A 127 -4.94 -7.92 12.19
CA PHE A 127 -4.92 -6.64 12.92
C PHE A 127 -4.42 -6.80 14.36
N GLU A 128 -4.75 -7.92 15.00
CA GLU A 128 -4.35 -8.27 16.36
C GLU A 128 -2.83 -8.44 16.53
N ASN A 129 -2.11 -8.68 15.44
CA ASN A 129 -0.65 -8.84 15.43
C ASN A 129 0.11 -7.53 15.12
N ILE A 130 -0.62 -6.42 14.97
CA ILE A 130 -0.01 -5.08 14.88
C ILE A 130 0.38 -4.61 16.29
N PRO A 131 1.61 -4.09 16.50
CA PRO A 131 2.03 -3.58 17.80
C PRO A 131 1.06 -2.53 18.36
N GLN A 132 0.58 -2.76 19.59
CA GLN A 132 -0.43 -1.90 20.21
C GLN A 132 0.12 -0.50 20.50
N GLU A 133 1.40 -0.40 20.81
CA GLU A 133 2.11 0.87 20.96
C GLU A 133 2.03 1.71 19.68
N TRP A 134 2.08 1.10 18.48
CA TRP A 134 1.97 1.83 17.21
C TRP A 134 0.54 2.28 16.96
N ILE A 135 -0.45 1.41 17.23
CA ILE A 135 -1.86 1.76 17.10
C ILE A 135 -2.21 2.91 18.06
N SER A 136 -1.69 2.90 19.28
CA SER A 136 -2.02 3.88 20.32
C SER A 136 -1.63 5.31 19.97
N VAL A 137 -0.61 5.49 19.13
CA VAL A 137 -0.09 6.80 18.70
C VAL A 137 -0.54 7.19 17.28
N LEU A 138 -1.34 6.36 16.62
CA LEU A 138 -1.75 6.57 15.24
C LEU A 138 -2.61 7.83 15.12
N ALA A 139 -2.17 8.77 14.28
CA ALA A 139 -2.92 9.98 14.00
C ALA A 139 -4.29 9.64 13.39
N ARG A 140 -5.35 10.30 13.86
CA ARG A 140 -6.73 10.09 13.40
C ARG A 140 -7.21 8.63 13.52
N LYS A 141 -6.72 7.88 14.52
CA LYS A 141 -7.13 6.50 14.80
C LYS A 141 -8.65 6.29 14.76
N GLU A 142 -9.41 7.13 15.45
CA GLU A 142 -10.89 7.03 15.49
C GLU A 142 -11.52 7.14 14.09
N ASP A 143 -11.00 8.01 13.23
CA ASP A 143 -11.49 8.15 11.86
C ASP A 143 -11.20 6.90 11.03
N ILE A 144 -10.01 6.31 11.20
CA ILE A 144 -9.61 5.07 10.53
C ILE A 144 -10.49 3.90 10.99
N GLU A 145 -10.71 3.74 12.30
CA GLU A 145 -11.58 2.70 12.85
C GLU A 145 -13.02 2.82 12.34
N ASN A 146 -13.56 4.04 12.31
CA ASN A 146 -14.88 4.30 11.76
C ASN A 146 -14.98 3.92 10.27
N LEU A 147 -13.92 4.07 9.49
CA LEU A 147 -13.88 3.66 8.09
C LEU A 147 -13.82 2.14 7.95
N CYS A 148 -13.04 1.46 8.79
CA CYS A 148 -13.01 0.00 8.85
C CYS A 148 -14.40 -0.56 9.16
N ILE A 149 -15.10 -0.01 10.15
CA ILE A 149 -16.47 -0.43 10.51
C ILE A 149 -17.45 -0.21 9.34
N LYS A 150 -17.36 0.95 8.67
CA LYS A 150 -18.18 1.23 7.49
C LYS A 150 -17.90 0.23 6.38
N LEU A 151 -16.64 -0.09 6.11
CA LEU A 151 -16.26 -1.07 5.10
C LEU A 151 -16.79 -2.47 5.45
N GLU A 152 -16.57 -2.92 6.68
CA GLU A 152 -17.03 -4.21 7.20
C GLU A 152 -18.55 -4.36 7.07
N THR A 153 -19.30 -3.35 7.50
CA THR A 153 -20.76 -3.32 7.40
C THR A 153 -21.26 -3.46 5.96
N GLN A 154 -20.47 -3.00 4.98
CA GLN A 154 -20.83 -3.10 3.58
C GLN A 154 -20.41 -4.44 2.95
N LEU A 155 -19.31 -5.03 3.41
CA LEU A 155 -18.85 -6.35 2.96
C LEU A 155 -19.68 -7.51 3.50
N MET A 156 -20.33 -7.32 4.67
CA MET A 156 -21.19 -8.32 5.31
C MET A 156 -22.65 -8.32 4.80
N LYS A 157 -23.00 -7.45 3.84
CA LYS A 157 -24.29 -7.47 3.13
C LYS A 157 -24.24 -8.44 1.94
#